data_AF-A0A7Y7J0G8-F1
#
_entry.id   AF-A0A7Y7J0G8-F1
#
_cell.length_a   1.000
_cell.length_b   1.000
_cell.length_c   1.000
_cell.angle_alpha   90.00
_cell.angle_beta   90.00
_cell.angle_gamma   90.00
#
_symmetry.space_group_name_H-M   'P 1'
#
loop_
_entity.id
_entity.type
_entity.pdbx_description
1 polymer ?
#
loop_
_entity_poly.entity_id
_entity_poly.type
_entity_poly.pdbx_seq_one_letter_code
_entity_poly.pdbx_strand_id
1 'polypeptide(L)'
;MTRLTMRHYVLLALCTFLIFLPGRASLPPLDRDEPRYMEASAQMLRSGDFIDVRFQDRPRYLQPAGIYWLEAASVAATGTLRRHAVWAYRIPSLIAVTAAVTLTAWIGATLF
;
A
#
# COMPACT_ATOMS: atom_id res chain seq x y z
N MET A 1 21.03 19.15 -22.84
CA MET A 1 20.60 18.26 -21.74
C MET A 1 19.09 18.43 -21.59
N THR A 2 18.31 17.42 -21.98
CA THR A 2 16.84 17.47 -21.96
C THR A 2 16.38 17.43 -20.50
N ARG A 3 15.93 18.55 -19.94
CA ARG A 3 15.33 18.57 -18.60
C ARG A 3 13.96 17.89 -18.64
N LEU A 4 13.71 16.99 -17.70
CA LEU A 4 12.37 16.44 -17.48
C LEU A 4 11.43 17.57 -17.04
N THR A 5 10.38 17.80 -17.81
CA THR A 5 9.29 18.71 -17.44
C THR A 5 8.25 18.00 -16.57
N MET A 6 7.38 18.77 -15.90
CA MET A 6 6.31 18.22 -15.06
C MET A 6 5.43 17.17 -15.78
N ARG A 7 5.21 17.34 -17.09
CA ARG A 7 4.45 16.39 -17.92
C ARG A 7 5.07 15.00 -17.91
N HIS A 8 6.39 14.88 -17.91
CA HIS A 8 7.09 13.60 -17.89
C HIS A 8 6.86 12.87 -16.56
N TYR A 9 6.94 13.57 -15.44
CA TYR A 9 6.70 12.98 -14.12
C TYR A 9 5.23 12.53 -13.96
N VAL A 10 4.28 13.34 -14.41
CA VAL A 10 2.86 12.98 -14.40
C VAL A 10 2.60 11.75 -15.27
N LEU A 11 3.12 11.72 -16.49
CA LEU A 11 2.99 10.55 -17.38
C LEU A 11 3.62 9.31 -16.77
N LEU A 12 4.81 9.42 -16.17
CA LEU A 12 5.48 8.31 -15.52
C LEU A 12 4.68 7.76 -14.32
N ALA A 13 4.14 8.66 -13.49
CA ALA A 13 3.28 8.28 -12.37
C ALA A 13 2.01 7.57 -12.85
N LEU A 14 1.32 8.14 -13.85
CA LEU A 14 0.11 7.54 -14.41
C LEU A 14 0.39 6.19 -15.05
N CYS A 15 1.43 6.08 -15.88
CA CYS A 15 1.83 4.81 -16.49
C CYS A 15 2.13 3.74 -15.43
N THR A 16 2.91 4.11 -14.39
CA THR A 16 3.23 3.20 -13.29
C THR A 16 1.95 2.75 -12.58
N PHE A 17 1.09 3.68 -12.19
CA PHE A 17 -0.15 3.39 -11.50
C PHE A 17 -1.03 2.42 -12.32
N LEU A 18 -1.24 2.73 -13.61
CA LEU A 18 -2.11 1.95 -14.49
C LEU A 18 -1.56 0.54 -14.78
N ILE A 19 -0.25 0.38 -14.92
CA ILE A 19 0.38 -0.93 -15.14
C ILE A 19 0.21 -1.83 -13.92
N PHE A 20 0.37 -1.29 -12.71
CA PHE A 20 0.29 -2.08 -11.47
C PHE A 20 -1.14 -2.28 -10.94
N LEU A 21 -2.10 -1.45 -11.36
CA LEU A 21 -3.49 -1.48 -10.90
C LEU A 21 -4.20 -2.84 -11.11
N PRO A 22 -4.27 -3.43 -12.32
CA PRO A 22 -5.11 -4.60 -12.56
C PRO A 22 -4.65 -5.83 -11.78
N GLY A 23 -3.34 -6.07 -11.68
CA GLY A 23 -2.80 -7.18 -10.89
C GLY A 23 -3.11 -7.02 -9.40
N ARG A 24 -2.95 -5.81 -8.86
CA ARG A 24 -3.23 -5.53 -7.44
C ARG A 24 -4.72 -5.58 -7.11
N ALA A 25 -5.60 -5.24 -8.04
CA ALA A 25 -7.04 -5.26 -7.83
C ALA A 25 -7.62 -6.68 -7.86
N SER A 26 -7.12 -7.54 -8.74
CA SER A 26 -7.81 -8.81 -9.09
C SER A 26 -7.12 -10.07 -8.57
N LEU A 27 -5.80 -10.04 -8.33
CA LEU A 27 -5.09 -11.25 -7.90
C LEU A 27 -5.45 -11.62 -6.45
N PRO A 28 -5.59 -12.92 -6.12
CA PRO A 28 -5.66 -13.35 -4.74
C PRO A 28 -4.36 -12.99 -3.99
N PRO A 29 -4.35 -13.08 -2.65
CA PRO A 29 -3.12 -12.95 -1.89
C PRO A 29 -2.07 -13.96 -2.37
N LEU A 30 -0.88 -13.49 -2.70
CA LEU A 30 0.13 -14.29 -3.40
C LEU A 30 1.12 -14.97 -2.45
N ASP A 31 1.36 -14.35 -1.29
CA ASP A 31 2.30 -14.84 -0.30
C ASP A 31 1.61 -15.11 1.04
N ARG A 32 2.24 -15.91 1.89
CA ARG A 32 1.78 -16.24 3.23
C ARG A 32 1.68 -15.02 4.13
N ASP A 33 2.55 -14.02 3.95
CA ASP A 33 2.56 -12.87 4.83
C ASP A 33 1.47 -11.86 4.51
N GLU A 34 1.07 -11.72 3.25
CA GLU A 34 0.02 -10.77 2.84
C GLU A 34 -1.32 -10.97 3.59
N PRO A 35 -1.92 -12.18 3.68
CA PRO A 35 -3.10 -12.41 4.50
C PRO A 35 -2.90 -12.08 5.98
N ARG A 36 -1.67 -12.21 6.51
CA ARG A 36 -1.38 -11.92 7.92
C ARG A 36 -1.39 -10.43 8.21
N TYR A 37 -0.88 -9.61 7.30
CA TYR A 37 -1.02 -8.14 7.41
C TYR A 37 -2.48 -7.74 7.30
N MET A 38 -3.17 -8.25 6.27
CA MET A 38 -4.57 -7.93 6.06
C MET A 38 -5.43 -8.26 7.29
N GLU A 39 -5.25 -9.44 7.87
CA GLU A 39 -6.00 -9.87 9.05
C GLU A 39 -5.62 -9.06 10.29
N ALA A 40 -4.33 -8.77 10.52
CA ALA A 40 -3.90 -7.94 11.64
C ALA A 40 -4.45 -6.51 11.55
N SER A 41 -4.40 -5.91 10.36
CA SER A 41 -4.98 -4.58 10.07
C SER A 41 -6.51 -4.59 10.22
N ALA A 42 -7.18 -5.69 9.85
CA ALA A 42 -8.62 -5.86 10.06
C ALA A 42 -8.97 -6.02 11.55
N GLN A 43 -8.17 -6.77 12.32
CA GLN A 43 -8.33 -6.92 13.77
C GLN A 43 -8.17 -5.58 14.48
N MET A 44 -7.14 -4.81 14.13
CA MET A 44 -6.93 -3.44 14.61
C MET A 44 -8.15 -2.55 14.40
N LEU A 45 -8.77 -2.59 13.22
CA LEU A 45 -10.01 -1.85 12.95
C LEU A 45 -11.21 -2.37 13.75
N ARG A 46 -11.31 -3.69 13.95
CA ARG A 46 -12.43 -4.31 14.70
C ARG A 46 -12.33 -4.08 16.20
N SER A 47 -11.13 -4.13 16.77
CA SER A 47 -10.88 -3.91 18.20
C SER A 47 -10.80 -2.43 18.57
N GLY A 48 -10.39 -1.57 17.62
CA GLY A 48 -10.06 -0.18 17.89
C GLY A 48 -8.70 0.00 18.58
N ASP A 49 -7.93 -1.09 18.76
CA ASP A 49 -6.57 -1.03 19.32
C ASP A 49 -5.54 -0.90 18.19
N PHE A 50 -5.03 0.32 18.03
CA PHE A 50 -4.01 0.66 17.02
C PHE A 50 -2.57 0.54 17.57
N ILE A 51 -2.40 0.15 18.83
CA ILE A 51 -1.10 0.04 19.49
C ILE A 51 -0.66 -1.42 19.59
N ASP A 52 -1.52 -2.31 20.10
CA ASP A 52 -1.24 -3.75 20.14
C ASP A 52 -1.57 -4.43 18.81
N VAL A 53 -0.54 -4.57 17.96
CA VAL A 53 -0.68 -5.29 16.68
C VAL A 53 -0.76 -6.79 16.95
N ARG A 54 -1.93 -7.37 16.70
CA ARG A 54 -2.19 -8.81 16.88
C ARG A 54 -2.47 -9.51 15.56
N PHE A 55 -2.14 -10.79 15.51
CA PHE A 55 -2.61 -11.72 14.51
C PHE A 55 -3.30 -12.88 15.23
N GLN A 56 -4.63 -12.87 15.18
CA GLN A 56 -5.47 -13.77 15.97
C GLN A 56 -5.16 -13.58 17.46
N ASP A 57 -4.96 -14.67 18.19
CA ASP A 57 -4.73 -14.63 19.63
C ASP A 57 -3.31 -14.18 20.00
N ARG A 58 -2.39 -14.02 19.02
CA ARG A 58 -0.98 -13.77 19.29
C ARG A 58 -0.54 -12.34 18.89
N PRO A 59 0.30 -11.68 19.72
CA PRO A 59 0.92 -10.43 19.32
C PRO A 59 1.88 -10.64 18.13
N ARG A 60 1.94 -9.66 17.23
CA ARG A 60 2.77 -9.68 16.00
C ARG A 60 3.75 -8.51 15.99
N TYR A 61 4.67 -8.48 16.96
CA TYR A 61 5.71 -7.45 17.06
C TYR A 61 6.92 -7.73 16.17
N LEU A 62 6.66 -8.12 14.93
CA LEU A 62 7.70 -8.40 13.94
C LEU A 62 8.05 -7.16 13.11
N GLN A 63 7.13 -6.19 13.05
CA GLN A 63 7.27 -4.99 12.24
C GLN A 63 6.64 -3.78 12.92
N PRO A 64 7.12 -2.57 12.63
CA PRO A 64 6.50 -1.34 13.10
C PRO A 64 5.04 -1.23 12.69
N ALA A 65 4.22 -0.59 13.53
CA ALA A 65 2.78 -0.46 13.35
C ALA A 65 2.38 0.36 12.10
N GLY A 66 3.30 1.17 11.56
CA GLY A 66 3.00 2.12 10.48
C GLY A 66 2.36 1.51 9.23
N ILE A 67 2.78 0.31 8.81
CA ILE A 67 2.17 -0.35 7.65
C ILE A 67 0.72 -0.78 7.93
N TYR A 68 0.45 -1.30 9.13
CA TYR A 68 -0.89 -1.69 9.54
C TYR A 68 -1.81 -0.48 9.64
N TRP A 69 -1.32 0.67 10.10
CA TRP A 69 -2.08 1.92 10.12
C TRP A 69 -2.48 2.37 8.72
N LEU A 70 -1.56 2.30 7.75
CA LEU A 70 -1.85 2.68 6.36
C LEU A 70 -2.89 1.74 5.73
N GLU A 71 -2.77 0.42 5.96
CA GLU A 71 -3.75 -0.55 5.50
C GLU A 71 -5.11 -0.35 6.17
N ALA A 72 -5.14 -0.18 7.49
CA ALA A 72 -6.35 0.08 8.26
C ALA A 72 -7.04 1.38 7.78
N ALA A 73 -6.29 2.46 7.57
CA ALA A 73 -6.82 3.71 7.04
C ALA A 73 -7.42 3.52 5.65
N SER A 74 -6.76 2.76 4.78
CA SER A 74 -7.25 2.46 3.43
C SER A 74 -8.57 1.66 3.46
N VAL A 75 -8.63 0.62 4.30
CA VAL A 75 -9.81 -0.23 4.44
C VAL A 75 -10.97 0.53 5.08
N ALA A 76 -10.69 1.40 6.06
CA ALA A 76 -11.67 2.28 6.66
C ALA A 76 -12.23 3.29 5.64
N ALA A 77 -11.36 3.96 4.88
CA ALA A 77 -11.75 4.94 3.86
C ALA A 77 -12.58 4.33 2.72
N THR A 78 -12.31 3.08 2.35
CA THR A 78 -13.04 2.37 1.29
C THR A 78 -14.29 1.63 1.79
N GLY A 79 -14.50 1.53 3.11
CA GLY A 79 -15.62 0.81 3.70
C GLY A 79 -15.62 -0.70 3.43
N THR A 80 -14.46 -1.27 3.14
CA THR A 80 -14.31 -2.66 2.65
C THR A 80 -14.10 -3.69 3.75
N LEU A 81 -14.00 -3.26 5.02
CA LEU A 81 -13.72 -4.14 6.16
C LEU A 81 -14.63 -5.37 6.23
N ARG A 82 -15.95 -5.18 6.05
CA ARG A 82 -16.93 -6.29 6.10
C ARG A 82 -16.73 -7.33 5.01
N ARG A 83 -16.28 -6.91 3.83
CA ARG A 83 -16.03 -7.80 2.68
C ARG A 83 -14.61 -8.35 2.68
N HIS A 84 -13.76 -7.87 3.57
CA HIS A 84 -12.35 -8.21 3.66
C HIS A 84 -11.64 -8.14 2.29
N ALA A 85 -11.95 -7.08 1.53
CA ALA A 85 -11.58 -6.99 0.13
C ALA A 85 -10.06 -6.74 -0.04
N VAL A 86 -9.37 -7.70 -0.66
CA VAL A 86 -7.90 -7.73 -0.83
C VAL A 86 -7.34 -6.41 -1.40
N TRP A 87 -7.99 -5.87 -2.44
CA TRP A 87 -7.51 -4.68 -3.15
C TRP A 87 -7.37 -3.45 -2.23
N ALA A 88 -8.20 -3.32 -1.20
CA ALA A 88 -8.18 -2.16 -0.31
C ALA A 88 -6.90 -2.11 0.53
N TYR A 89 -6.40 -3.26 0.98
CA TYR A 89 -5.12 -3.36 1.70
C TYR A 89 -3.92 -3.04 0.81
N ARG A 90 -4.08 -3.10 -0.52
CA ARG A 90 -3.00 -2.85 -1.49
C ARG A 90 -2.90 -1.40 -1.97
N ILE A 91 -3.86 -0.54 -1.63
CA ILE A 91 -3.84 0.88 -2.03
C ILE A 91 -2.59 1.60 -1.51
N PRO A 92 -2.18 1.46 -0.22
CA PRO A 92 -0.98 2.13 0.26
C PRO A 92 0.28 1.75 -0.54
N SER A 93 0.44 0.46 -0.85
CA SER A 93 1.61 -0.02 -1.59
C SER A 93 1.54 0.32 -3.09
N LEU A 94 0.36 0.49 -3.69
CA LEU A 94 0.20 1.02 -5.05
C LEU A 94 0.60 2.51 -5.14
N ILE A 95 0.23 3.31 -4.14
CA ILE A 95 0.66 4.70 -4.03
C ILE A 95 2.17 4.75 -3.82
N ALA A 96 2.71 3.92 -2.92
CA ALA A 96 4.13 3.88 -2.61
C ALA A 96 5.00 3.54 -3.83
N VAL A 97 4.63 2.53 -4.64
CA VAL A 97 5.41 2.20 -5.85
C VAL A 97 5.35 3.32 -6.89
N THR A 98 4.18 3.95 -7.05
CA THR A 98 4.01 5.09 -7.97
C THR A 98 4.88 6.28 -7.56
N ALA A 99 4.90 6.60 -6.26
CA ALA A 99 5.74 7.63 -5.70
C ALA A 99 7.23 7.28 -5.83
N ALA A 100 7.63 6.05 -5.52
CA ALA A 100 9.03 5.61 -5.58
C ALA A 100 9.60 5.72 -7.00
N VAL A 101 8.87 5.28 -8.02
CA VAL A 101 9.30 5.40 -9.43
C VAL A 101 9.45 6.87 -9.83
N THR A 102 8.48 7.70 -9.48
CA THR A 102 8.49 9.14 -9.82
C THR A 102 9.63 9.88 -9.12
N LEU A 103 9.83 9.60 -7.83
CA LEU A 103 10.92 10.17 -7.03
C LEU A 103 12.29 9.74 -7.53
N THR A 104 12.44 8.47 -7.95
CA THR A 104 13.70 7.97 -8.53
C THR A 104 14.04 8.72 -9.81
N ALA A 105 13.07 8.92 -10.70
CA ALA A 105 13.26 9.71 -11.92
C ALA A 105 13.59 11.20 -11.61
N TRP A 106 12.97 11.76 -10.57
CA TRP A 106 13.25 13.11 -10.14
C TRP A 106 14.67 13.26 -9.60
N ILE A 107 15.10 12.38 -8.69
CA ILE A 107 16.47 12.33 -8.17
C ILE A 107 17.49 12.14 -9.30
N GLY A 108 17.20 11.25 -10.25
CA GLY A 108 18.07 11.05 -11.41
C GLY A 108 18.26 12.31 -12.24
N ALA A 109 17.17 13.04 -12.52
CA ALA A 109 17.22 14.27 -13.31
C ALA A 109 17.75 15.50 -12.55
N THR A 110 17.88 15.44 -11.22
CA THR A 110 18.51 16.50 -10.41
C THR A 110 20.00 16.26 -10.20
N LEU A 111 20.45 15.00 -10.15
CA LEU A 111 21.84 14.65 -9.87
C LEU A 111 22.72 14.45 -11.12
N PHE A 112 22.14 14.08 -12.26
CA PHE A 112 22.85 13.76 -13.51
C PHE A 112 22.34 14.57 -14.70
#